data_AF-A0A942LMZ7-F1
#
_entry.id   AF-A0A942LMZ7-F1
#
_cell.length_a   1.000
_cell.length_b   1.000
_cell.length_c   1.000
_cell.angle_alpha   90.00
_cell.angle_beta   90.00
_cell.angle_gamma   90.00
#
_symmetry.space_group_name_H-M   'P 1'
#
loop_
_entity.id
_entity.type
_entity.pdbx_description
1 polymer ?
#
loop_
_entity_poly.entity_id
_entity_poly.type
_entity_poly.pdbx_seq_one_letter_code
_entity_poly.pdbx_strand_id
1 'polypeptide(L)'
;MSRNPKAKQSTIPGAISAPIPTATAGIPSFDTLPDSALIRESCLVQSPKRPDRPAPLPFSGATLWRKVKAGTFPQPIKLGAKITAFRVGEVRAWLNSQSTVTTA
;
A
#
# COMPACT_ATOMS: atom_id res chain seq x y z
N MET A 1 50.92 21.58 3.18
CA MET A 1 50.77 20.31 3.92
C MET A 1 49.53 19.62 3.40
N SER A 2 49.73 18.70 2.45
CA SER A 2 48.68 18.11 1.61
C SER A 2 47.85 17.05 2.34
N ARG A 3 46.60 16.97 1.89
CA ARG A 3 45.47 16.18 2.37
C ARG A 3 45.74 14.65 2.38
N ASN A 4 45.12 14.02 3.39
CA ASN A 4 44.84 12.60 3.66
C ASN A 4 44.86 11.59 2.48
N PRO A 5 45.22 10.31 2.69
CA PRO A 5 44.81 9.23 1.79
C PRO A 5 44.05 8.06 2.46
N LYS A 6 42.88 7.77 1.84
CA LYS A 6 42.27 6.45 1.52
C LYS A 6 41.90 5.44 2.62
N ALA A 7 40.60 5.13 2.68
CA ALA A 7 40.09 3.77 2.87
C ALA A 7 38.95 3.46 1.88
N LYS A 8 39.36 2.75 0.82
CA LYS A 8 38.69 1.78 -0.05
C LYS A 8 37.14 1.74 -0.10
N GLN A 9 36.65 2.03 -1.31
CA GLN A 9 35.40 1.51 -1.88
C GLN A 9 35.29 -0.01 -1.75
N SER A 10 34.09 -0.50 -1.46
CA SER A 10 33.64 -1.82 -1.90
C SER A 10 32.29 -1.67 -2.60
N THR A 11 32.37 -1.76 -3.93
CA THR A 11 31.28 -1.78 -4.90
C THR A 11 30.52 -3.10 -4.82
N ILE A 12 29.18 -3.05 -4.86
CA ILE A 12 28.32 -4.18 -5.24
C ILE A 12 27.86 -3.92 -6.69
N PRO A 13 28.08 -4.84 -7.64
CA PRO A 13 27.63 -4.67 -9.02
C PRO A 13 26.21 -5.22 -9.22
N GLY A 14 25.42 -4.55 -10.06
CA GLY A 14 24.37 -5.23 -10.83
C GLY A 14 22.92 -4.87 -10.51
N ALA A 15 22.41 -3.94 -11.32
CA ALA A 15 21.06 -3.89 -11.88
C ALA A 15 19.84 -3.99 -10.94
N ILE A 16 19.24 -2.83 -10.65
CA ILE A 16 17.83 -2.59 -10.99
C ILE A 16 17.68 -1.16 -11.52
N SER A 17 17.50 -1.04 -12.83
CA SER A 17 17.02 0.19 -13.46
C SER A 17 15.51 0.22 -13.29
N ALA A 18 15.03 0.99 -12.33
CA ALA A 18 13.66 1.49 -12.33
C ALA A 18 13.78 3.00 -12.11
N PRO A 19 13.14 3.84 -12.95
CA PRO A 19 13.14 5.28 -12.71
C PRO A 19 12.51 5.48 -11.33
N ILE A 20 13.28 5.99 -10.38
CA ILE A 20 12.75 6.39 -9.08
C ILE A 20 11.81 7.55 -9.39
N PRO A 21 10.47 7.40 -9.33
CA PRO A 21 9.62 8.55 -9.50
C PRO A 21 9.92 9.47 -8.34
N THR A 22 10.36 10.69 -8.65
CA THR A 22 10.46 11.80 -7.73
C THR A 22 9.12 11.93 -7.02
N ALA A 23 9.02 11.38 -5.81
CA ALA A 23 7.82 11.44 -5.01
C ALA A 23 7.67 12.88 -4.50
N THR A 24 7.03 13.73 -5.31
CA THR A 24 6.45 14.99 -4.86
C THR A 24 5.60 14.69 -3.64
N ALA A 25 5.90 15.38 -2.53
CA ALA A 25 5.26 15.25 -1.24
C ALA A 25 3.80 15.75 -1.27
N GLY A 26 2.92 15.01 -1.92
CA GLY A 26 1.49 14.97 -1.68
C GLY A 26 1.17 13.66 -0.97
N ILE A 27 0.23 13.66 -0.03
CA ILE A 27 -0.23 12.47 0.69
C ILE A 27 -0.49 11.36 -0.35
N PRO A 28 0.18 10.18 -0.28
CA PRO A 28 0.04 9.19 -1.33
C PRO A 28 -1.40 8.66 -1.34
N SER A 29 -2.10 8.97 -2.42
CA SER A 29 -3.37 8.35 -2.79
C SER A 29 -3.13 6.88 -3.08
N PHE A 30 -4.18 6.06 -2.89
CA PHE A 30 -4.11 4.61 -3.09
C PHE A 30 -3.54 4.21 -4.46
N ASP A 31 -3.82 5.00 -5.50
CA ASP A 31 -3.41 4.71 -6.88
C ASP A 31 -1.91 4.91 -7.14
N THR A 32 -1.26 5.78 -6.38
CA THR A 32 0.18 6.08 -6.55
C THR A 32 1.08 5.10 -5.80
N LEU A 33 0.52 4.24 -4.95
CA LEU A 33 1.30 3.29 -4.15
C LEU A 33 1.73 2.07 -4.97
N PRO A 34 2.94 1.54 -4.76
CA PRO A 34 3.35 0.27 -5.36
C PRO A 34 2.60 -0.90 -4.71
N ASP A 35 2.49 -2.03 -5.41
CA ASP A 35 1.77 -3.21 -4.91
C ASP A 35 2.41 -3.83 -3.66
N SER A 36 3.70 -3.57 -3.44
CA SER A 36 4.43 -3.96 -2.23
C SER A 36 4.14 -3.10 -1.00
N ALA A 37 3.47 -1.95 -1.16
CA ALA A 37 3.16 -1.06 -0.06
C ALA A 37 2.10 -1.65 0.89
N LEU A 38 2.20 -1.27 2.17
CA LEU A 38 1.25 -1.60 3.21
C LEU A 38 0.38 -0.40 3.55
N ILE A 39 -0.92 -0.62 3.65
CA ILE A 39 -1.92 0.42 3.85
C ILE A 39 -2.85 0.06 5.01
N ARG A 40 -3.16 1.04 5.86
CA ARG A 40 -4.05 0.85 7.01
C ARG A 40 -5.52 0.92 6.58
N GLU A 41 -6.40 0.31 7.38
CA GLU A 41 -7.86 0.41 7.25
C GLU A 41 -8.32 1.86 6.98
N SER A 42 -7.84 2.83 7.75
CA SER A 42 -8.24 4.24 7.62
C SER A 42 -7.90 4.92 6.28
N CYS A 43 -7.11 4.26 5.43
CA CYS A 43 -6.83 4.71 4.07
C CYS A 43 -7.60 3.89 3.02
N LEU A 44 -8.18 2.76 3.43
CA LEU A 44 -8.97 1.86 2.58
C LEU A 44 -10.46 2.22 2.60
N VAL A 45 -10.99 2.62 3.75
CA VAL A 45 -12.44 2.81 3.98
C VAL A 45 -12.81 4.28 4.11
N GLN A 46 -14.00 4.63 3.62
CA GLN A 46 -14.59 5.94 3.85
C GLN A 46 -14.96 6.06 5.34
N SER A 47 -14.52 7.15 5.98
CA SER A 47 -14.86 7.43 7.36
C SER A 47 -15.71 8.69 7.45
N PRO A 48 -16.83 8.70 8.20
CA PRO A 48 -17.62 9.92 8.43
C PRO A 48 -16.80 11.06 9.05
N LYS A 49 -15.75 10.74 9.81
CA LYS A 49 -14.85 11.71 10.42
C LYS A 49 -13.94 12.42 9.40
N ARG A 50 -13.82 11.87 8.18
CA ARG A 50 -12.94 12.37 7.12
C ARG A 50 -13.60 12.14 5.75
N PRO A 51 -14.59 12.97 5.38
CA PRO A 51 -15.27 12.88 4.09
C PRO A 51 -14.36 13.29 2.91
N ASP A 52 -13.45 14.25 3.13
CA ASP A 52 -12.58 14.80 2.08
C ASP A 52 -11.52 13.83 1.56
N ARG A 53 -11.34 12.67 2.22
CA ARG A 53 -10.36 11.68 1.81
C ARG A 53 -10.98 10.67 0.86
N PRO A 54 -10.47 10.53 -0.37
CA PRO A 54 -10.90 9.46 -1.26
C PRO A 54 -10.46 8.11 -0.69
N ALA A 55 -11.40 7.17 -0.61
CA ALA A 55 -11.18 5.80 -0.20
C ALA A 55 -11.48 4.85 -1.37
N PRO A 56 -10.63 3.84 -1.63
CA PRO A 56 -10.86 2.90 -2.73
C PRO A 56 -12.06 1.97 -2.49
N LEU A 57 -12.50 1.79 -1.24
CA LEU A 57 -13.60 0.89 -0.89
C LEU A 57 -14.89 1.65 -0.58
N PRO A 58 -16.05 1.26 -1.16
CA PRO A 58 -17.34 1.93 -0.98
C PRO A 58 -18.07 1.48 0.32
N PHE A 59 -17.36 1.03 1.35
CA PHE A 59 -17.96 0.56 2.59
C PHE A 59 -17.17 0.99 3.83
N SER A 60 -17.83 0.92 4.98
CA SER A 60 -17.25 1.29 6.28
C SER A 60 -16.27 0.25 6.81
N GLY A 61 -15.42 0.67 7.76
CA GLY A 61 -14.49 -0.21 8.49
C GLY A 61 -15.15 -1.46 9.08
N ALA A 62 -16.34 -1.35 9.65
CA ALA A 62 -17.06 -2.50 10.20
C ALA A 62 -17.37 -3.57 9.13
N THR A 63 -17.76 -3.13 7.92
CA THR A 63 -18.03 -4.05 6.80
C THR A 63 -16.76 -4.69 6.26
N LEU A 64 -15.65 -3.94 6.24
CA LEU A 64 -14.33 -4.48 5.92
C LEU A 64 -14.01 -5.67 6.82
N TRP A 65 -14.10 -5.49 8.14
CA TRP A 65 -13.79 -6.54 9.12
C TRP A 65 -14.72 -7.75 9.02
N ARG A 66 -15.99 -7.55 8.68
CA ARG A 66 -16.92 -8.66 8.40
C ARG A 66 -16.49 -9.47 7.17
N LYS A 67 -16.05 -8.81 6.09
CA LYS A 67 -15.53 -9.48 4.89
C LYS A 67 -14.20 -10.18 5.13
N VAL A 68 -13.31 -9.59 5.94
CA VAL A 68 -12.07 -10.23 6.39
C VAL A 68 -12.38 -11.49 7.19
N LYS A 69 -13.32 -11.43 8.14
CA LYS A 69 -13.76 -12.59 8.92
C LYS A 69 -14.42 -13.67 8.04
N ALA A 70 -15.15 -13.27 7.01
CA ALA A 70 -15.75 -14.18 6.03
C ALA A 70 -14.72 -14.76 5.02
N GLY A 71 -13.47 -14.32 5.06
CA GLY A 71 -12.42 -14.76 4.12
C GLY A 71 -12.59 -14.23 2.70
N THR A 72 -13.52 -13.31 2.46
CA THR A 72 -13.76 -12.73 1.12
C THR A 72 -12.81 -11.57 0.81
N PHE A 73 -12.15 -10.98 1.81
CA PHE A 73 -11.21 -9.87 1.66
C PHE A 73 -9.78 -10.33 2.00
N PRO A 74 -8.72 -9.75 1.40
CA PRO A 74 -7.35 -10.16 1.67
C PRO A 74 -6.98 -10.12 3.15
N GLN A 75 -6.10 -11.05 3.53
CA GLN A 75 -5.73 -11.23 4.93
C GLN A 75 -4.97 -10.01 5.48
N PRO A 76 -5.31 -9.56 6.70
CA PRO A 76 -4.60 -8.50 7.37
C PRO A 76 -3.19 -8.95 7.79
N ILE A 77 -2.20 -8.11 7.51
CA ILE A 77 -0.82 -8.26 8.00
C ILE A 77 -0.69 -7.49 9.32
N LYS A 78 -0.38 -8.21 10.41
CA LYS A 78 -0.13 -7.60 11.72
C LYS A 78 1.33 -7.18 11.82
N LEU A 79 1.58 -5.87 11.87
CA LEU A 79 2.91 -5.30 12.05
C LEU A 79 3.29 -5.10 13.52
N GLY A 80 2.30 -5.14 14.42
CA GLY A 80 2.52 -5.01 15.87
C GLY A 80 1.23 -5.19 16.68
N ALA A 81 1.28 -4.88 17.97
CA ALA A 81 0.18 -5.13 18.91
C ALA A 81 -1.14 -4.43 18.52
N LYS A 82 -1.07 -3.24 17.90
CA LYS A 82 -2.23 -2.43 17.49
C LYS A 82 -2.21 -2.03 16.00
N ILE A 83 -1.28 -2.57 15.21
CA ILE A 83 -1.09 -2.16 13.82
C ILE A 83 -1.45 -3.31 12.90
N THR A 84 -2.53 -3.11 12.17
CA THR A 84 -2.97 -3.99 11.09
C THR A 84 -2.91 -3.23 9.78
N ALA A 85 -2.30 -3.84 8.77
CA ALA A 85 -2.17 -3.29 7.44
C ALA A 85 -2.54 -4.33 6.39
N PHE A 86 -2.90 -3.86 5.20
CA PHE A 86 -3.19 -4.67 4.02
C PHE A 86 -2.16 -4.37 2.96
N ARG A 87 -1.85 -5.35 2.12
CA ARG A 87 -0.97 -5.15 0.98
C ARG A 87 -1.76 -4.51 -0.16
N VAL A 88 -1.24 -3.42 -0.74
CA VAL A 88 -1.95 -2.70 -1.81
C VAL A 88 -2.24 -3.61 -3.01
N GLY A 89 -1.28 -4.44 -3.41
CA GLY A 89 -1.47 -5.39 -4.51
C GLY A 89 -2.62 -6.36 -4.30
N GLU A 90 -2.75 -6.92 -3.09
CA GLU A 90 -3.84 -7.85 -2.75
C GLU A 90 -5.22 -7.16 -2.78
N VAL A 91 -5.28 -5.91 -2.31
CA VAL A 91 -6.51 -5.12 -2.35
C VAL A 91 -6.89 -4.79 -3.79
N ARG A 92 -5.91 -4.42 -4.64
CA ARG A 92 -6.15 -4.19 -6.07
C ARG A 92 -6.61 -5.46 -6.79
N ALA A 93 -5.94 -6.59 -6.55
CA ALA A 93 -6.35 -7.88 -7.10
C ALA A 93 -7.78 -8.24 -6.67
N TRP A 94 -8.15 -7.97 -5.42
CA TRP A 94 -9.52 -8.15 -4.95
C TRP A 94 -10.51 -7.25 -5.68
N LEU A 95 -10.22 -5.95 -5.83
CA LEU A 95 -11.07 -5.02 -6.59
C LEU A 95 -11.28 -5.53 -8.04
N ASN A 96 -10.20 -5.96 -8.69
CA ASN A 96 -10.25 -6.51 -10.04
C ASN A 96 -11.15 -7.76 -10.11
N SER A 97 -11.03 -8.67 -9.15
CA SER A 97 -11.89 -9.87 -9.05
C SER A 97 -13.37 -9.55 -8.78
N GLN A 98 -13.70 -8.39 -8.20
CA GLN A 98 -15.10 -7.96 -8.06
C GLN A 98 -15.64 -7.35 -9.35
N SER A 99 -14.79 -6.67 -10.14
CA SER A 99 -15.17 -6.09 -11.43
C SER A 99 -15.44 -7.15 -12.53
N THR A 100 -14.94 -8.37 -12.36
CA THR A 100 -15.18 -9.48 -13.30
C THR A 100 -16.55 -10.14 -13.13
N VAL A 101 -17.39 -9.67 -12.20
CA VAL A 101 -18.72 -10.22 -11.98
C VAL A 101 -19.74 -9.32 -12.68
N THR A 102 -20.39 -9.88 -13.72
CA THR A 102 -21.55 -9.34 -14.48
C THR A 102 -21.19 -8.66 -15.80
N THR A 103 -20.86 -9.48 -16.80
CA THR A 103 -21.32 -9.28 -18.18
C THR A 103 -21.83 -10.64 -18.65
N ALA A 104 -23.12 -10.85 -18.48
CA ALA A 104 -23.92 -11.91 -19.10
C ALA A 104 -25.25 -11.26 -19.53
#